data_AF-A0A132A2I1-F1
#
_entry.id   AF-A0A132A2I1-F1
#
_cell.length_a   1.000
_cell.length_b   1.000
_cell.length_c   1.000
_cell.angle_alpha   90.00
_cell.angle_beta   90.00
_cell.angle_gamma   90.00
#
_symmetry.space_group_name_H-M   'P 1'
#
loop_
_entity.id
_entity.type
_entity.pdbx_description
1 polymer ?
#
loop_
_entity_poly.entity_id
_entity_poly.type
_entity_poly.pdbx_seq_one_letter_code
_entity_poly.pdbx_strand_id
1 'polypeptide(L)'
;MFENVSDFSGIIKQSSMFDVGGQRDERRKWIQCFNDVTAIIFVTACSSYNMVLREDPNQNRLRESLDLFKSIWNNRSIFNFCSNPSLFSALYRRWLRTISVILFLNKQDLLAEKVKAGKSRIEDYFPEYIHYQTPPDAVFDPGESPEFIRAKYFIRDEFLRISTASGDGKHYCYPHFTCAVDTENIRRVFNDCRDIIQRMHLRQYELL
;
A
#
# COMPACT_ATOMS: atom_id res chain seq x y z
N MET A 1 -27.45 -12.09 20.95
CA MET A 1 -27.61 -12.73 19.62
C MET A 1 -26.91 -11.81 18.62
N PHE A 2 -25.61 -11.89 18.37
CA PHE A 2 -24.72 -13.05 18.30
C PHE A 2 -23.49 -12.87 19.21
N GLU A 3 -23.31 -13.84 20.11
CA GLU A 3 -22.03 -14.15 20.75
C GLU A 3 -21.21 -14.99 19.76
N ASN A 4 -19.93 -14.66 19.58
CA ASN A 4 -18.79 -15.59 19.46
C ASN A 4 -17.69 -15.05 18.53
N VAL A 5 -16.58 -14.65 19.17
CA VAL A 5 -15.30 -14.36 18.52
C VAL A 5 -14.71 -15.60 17.81
N SER A 6 -15.23 -16.79 18.10
CA SER A 6 -14.84 -18.07 17.48
C SER A 6 -15.37 -18.29 16.06
N ASP A 7 -16.48 -17.65 15.63
CA ASP A 7 -17.05 -17.89 14.29
C ASP A 7 -16.21 -17.28 13.16
N PHE A 8 -15.45 -16.21 13.43
CA PHE A 8 -14.52 -15.64 12.43
C PHE A 8 -13.22 -16.42 12.27
N SER A 9 -12.90 -17.33 13.21
CA SER A 9 -11.72 -18.20 13.08
C SER A 9 -11.86 -19.22 11.95
N GLY A 10 -13.11 -19.53 11.56
CA GLY A 10 -13.40 -20.41 10.41
C GLY A 10 -13.23 -19.72 9.05
N ILE A 11 -13.44 -18.40 8.98
CA ILE A 11 -13.43 -17.63 7.72
C ILE A 11 -12.00 -17.41 7.19
N ILE A 12 -11.00 -17.36 8.08
CA ILE A 12 -9.59 -17.11 7.72
C ILE A 12 -8.73 -18.36 8.00
N LYS A 13 -9.26 -19.56 7.74
CA LYS A 13 -8.51 -20.81 7.93
C LYS A 13 -7.61 -21.19 6.75
N GLN A 14 -7.69 -20.46 5.63
CA GLN A 14 -6.89 -20.71 4.44
C GLN A 14 -6.48 -19.40 3.78
N SER A 15 -5.54 -18.69 4.39
CA SER A 15 -4.91 -17.51 3.79
C SER A 15 -3.79 -17.94 2.83
N SER A 16 -4.02 -17.84 1.53
CA SER A 16 -2.98 -18.00 0.51
C SER A 16 -2.36 -16.65 0.22
N MET A 17 -1.08 -16.47 0.54
CA MET A 17 -0.30 -15.28 0.16
C MET A 17 0.50 -15.61 -1.09
N PHE A 18 0.38 -14.80 -2.12
CA PHE A 18 1.13 -14.94 -3.37
C PHE A 18 2.12 -13.78 -3.48
N ASP A 19 3.42 -14.09 -3.45
CA ASP A 19 4.46 -13.10 -3.71
C ASP A 19 4.67 -12.95 -5.22
N VAL A 20 4.74 -11.71 -5.68
CA VAL A 20 4.92 -11.37 -7.09
C VAL A 20 6.10 -10.42 -7.25
N GLY A 21 6.97 -10.71 -8.22
CA GLY A 21 8.15 -9.87 -8.47
C GLY A 21 7.76 -8.42 -8.81
N GLY A 22 8.34 -7.46 -8.09
CA GLY A 22 8.08 -6.02 -8.29
C GLY A 22 8.84 -5.34 -9.44
N GLN A 23 9.83 -6.04 -10.01
CA GLN A 23 10.65 -5.55 -11.12
C GLN A 23 9.80 -5.37 -12.38
N ARG A 24 10.14 -4.38 -13.21
CA ARG A 24 9.30 -3.99 -14.37
C ARG A 24 8.97 -5.18 -15.29
N ASP A 25 9.93 -6.06 -15.54
CA ASP A 25 9.75 -7.22 -16.42
C ASP A 25 8.85 -8.34 -15.83
N GLU A 26 8.77 -8.41 -14.50
CA GLU A 26 7.98 -9.40 -13.76
C GLU A 26 6.50 -8.99 -13.64
N ARG A 27 6.19 -7.69 -13.77
CA ARG A 27 4.83 -7.15 -13.63
C ARG A 27 3.83 -7.70 -14.64
N ARG A 28 4.30 -8.17 -15.81
CA ARG A 28 3.46 -8.87 -16.82
C ARG A 28 2.82 -10.13 -16.28
N LYS A 29 3.42 -10.79 -15.28
CA LYS A 29 2.93 -12.04 -14.69
C LYS A 29 1.84 -11.81 -13.64
N TRP A 30 1.69 -10.59 -13.14
CA TRP A 30 0.76 -10.29 -12.04
C TRP A 30 -0.69 -10.66 -12.38
N ILE A 31 -1.09 -10.56 -13.64
CA ILE A 31 -2.45 -10.92 -14.10
C ILE A 31 -2.85 -12.37 -13.75
N GLN A 32 -1.86 -13.26 -13.59
CA GLN A 32 -2.09 -14.67 -13.27
C GLN A 32 -2.49 -14.90 -11.80
N CYS A 33 -2.31 -13.90 -10.94
CA CYS A 33 -2.55 -13.99 -9.50
C CYS A 33 -3.86 -13.33 -9.05
N PHE A 34 -4.67 -12.76 -9.95
CA PHE A 34 -5.81 -11.91 -9.60
C PHE A 34 -7.18 -12.60 -9.51
N ASN A 35 -7.26 -13.92 -9.50
CA ASN A 35 -8.52 -14.61 -9.22
C ASN A 35 -8.77 -14.68 -7.71
N ASP A 36 -9.93 -14.18 -7.26
CA ASP A 36 -10.41 -14.27 -5.87
C ASP A 36 -9.52 -13.61 -4.79
N VAL A 37 -8.91 -12.48 -5.12
CA VAL A 37 -8.08 -11.71 -4.18
C VAL A 37 -8.93 -10.89 -3.20
N THR A 38 -8.73 -11.10 -1.89
CA THR A 38 -9.39 -10.31 -0.83
C THR A 38 -8.82 -8.90 -0.71
N ALA A 39 -7.49 -8.76 -0.75
CA ALA A 39 -6.79 -7.50 -0.60
C ALA A 39 -5.43 -7.56 -1.31
N ILE A 40 -4.92 -6.41 -1.74
CA ILE A 40 -3.55 -6.28 -2.25
C ILE A 40 -2.67 -5.79 -1.10
N ILE A 41 -1.56 -6.47 -0.84
CA ILE A 41 -0.50 -5.93 0.02
C ILE A 41 0.52 -5.23 -0.87
N PHE A 42 0.57 -3.90 -0.81
CA PHE A 42 1.54 -3.10 -1.55
C PHE A 42 2.69 -2.71 -0.63
N VAL A 43 3.91 -3.12 -0.99
CA VAL A 43 5.11 -2.82 -0.18
C VAL A 43 5.96 -1.77 -0.89
N THR A 44 6.29 -0.69 -0.18
CA THR A 44 7.21 0.35 -0.66
C THR A 44 8.41 0.50 0.28
N ALA A 45 9.57 0.81 -0.29
CA ALA A 45 10.80 1.04 0.45
C ALA A 45 10.97 2.54 0.72
N CYS A 46 10.47 3.04 1.84
CA CYS A 46 10.46 4.47 2.16
C CYS A 46 11.87 5.07 2.20
N SER A 47 12.86 4.29 2.66
CA SER A 47 14.26 4.72 2.70
C SER A 47 14.89 4.94 1.32
N SER A 48 14.24 4.57 0.21
CA SER A 48 14.79 4.71 -1.15
C SER A 48 14.48 6.06 -1.82
N TYR A 49 14.04 7.07 -1.07
CA TYR A 49 13.71 8.42 -1.59
C TYR A 49 14.87 9.11 -2.32
N ASN A 50 16.12 8.76 -2.01
CA ASN A 50 17.33 9.31 -2.64
C ASN A 50 18.01 8.35 -3.62
N MET A 51 17.33 7.28 -4.04
CA MET A 51 17.90 6.24 -4.90
C MET A 51 17.21 6.19 -6.26
N VAL A 52 17.92 5.67 -7.26
CA VAL A 52 17.38 5.40 -8.60
C VAL A 52 17.20 3.90 -8.84
N LEU A 53 16.33 3.51 -9.78
CA LEU A 53 16.11 2.10 -10.13
C LEU A 53 17.40 1.49 -10.70
N ARG A 54 17.58 0.18 -10.50
CA ARG A 54 18.71 -0.55 -11.10
C ARG A 54 18.58 -0.64 -12.62
N GLU A 55 17.34 -0.81 -13.08
CA GLU A 55 16.94 -0.96 -14.48
C GLU A 55 16.74 0.38 -15.20
N ASP A 56 16.71 1.50 -14.47
CA ASP A 56 16.54 2.84 -15.04
C ASP A 56 17.20 3.89 -14.11
N PRO A 57 18.43 4.34 -14.41
CA PRO A 57 19.18 5.25 -13.54
C PRO A 57 18.61 6.68 -13.52
N ASN A 58 17.67 7.01 -14.41
CA ASN A 58 17.02 8.32 -14.43
C ASN A 58 15.73 8.34 -13.58
N GLN A 59 15.26 7.18 -13.14
CA GLN A 59 14.00 7.05 -12.40
C GLN A 59 14.25 6.88 -10.91
N ASN A 60 13.72 7.80 -10.10
CA ASN A 60 13.75 7.71 -8.64
C ASN A 60 12.88 6.53 -8.14
N ARG A 61 13.39 5.75 -7.19
CA ARG A 61 12.70 4.53 -6.70
C ARG A 61 11.39 4.81 -5.98
N LEU A 62 11.33 5.86 -5.16
CA LEU A 62 10.11 6.19 -4.41
C LEU A 62 9.06 6.79 -5.35
N ARG A 63 9.47 7.61 -6.35
CA ARG A 63 8.57 8.07 -7.41
C ARG A 63 7.99 6.94 -8.25
N GLU A 64 8.82 5.99 -8.69
CA GLU A 64 8.36 4.78 -9.38
C GLU A 64 7.33 4.03 -8.51
N SER A 65 7.56 3.94 -7.21
CA SER A 65 6.63 3.29 -6.29
C SER A 65 5.29 4.01 -6.20
N LEU A 66 5.29 5.35 -6.17
CA LEU A 66 4.07 6.17 -6.21
C LEU A 66 3.32 5.98 -7.54
N ASP A 67 4.03 5.99 -8.67
CA ASP A 67 3.46 5.77 -10.00
C ASP A 67 2.84 4.38 -10.12
N LEU A 68 3.54 3.36 -9.64
CA LEU A 68 3.05 1.98 -9.61
C LEU A 68 1.82 1.85 -8.71
N PHE A 69 1.85 2.43 -7.51
CA PHE A 69 0.70 2.45 -6.61
C PHE A 69 -0.50 3.14 -7.25
N LYS A 70 -0.31 4.30 -7.89
CA LYS A 70 -1.37 4.99 -8.64
C LYS A 70 -1.94 4.14 -9.76
N SER A 71 -1.09 3.36 -10.42
CA SER A 71 -1.51 2.46 -11.49
C SER A 71 -2.32 1.26 -10.96
N ILE A 72 -1.94 0.70 -9.80
CA ILE A 72 -2.68 -0.36 -9.11
C ILE A 72 -4.01 0.18 -8.56
N TRP A 73 -3.98 1.30 -7.84
CA TRP A 73 -5.15 1.94 -7.24
C TRP A 73 -6.22 2.30 -8.29
N ASN A 74 -5.80 2.93 -9.38
CA ASN A 74 -6.71 3.25 -10.49
C ASN A 74 -7.00 2.04 -11.41
N ASN A 75 -6.50 0.87 -11.02
CA ASN A 75 -6.59 -0.40 -11.74
C ASN A 75 -5.98 -0.40 -13.14
N ARG A 76 -5.30 0.67 -13.59
CA ARG A 76 -4.74 0.79 -14.95
C ARG A 76 -3.60 -0.20 -15.23
N SER A 77 -2.77 -0.57 -14.26
CA SER A 77 -1.61 -1.43 -14.52
C SER A 77 -1.99 -2.87 -14.85
N ILE A 78 -3.04 -3.40 -14.23
CA ILE A 78 -3.50 -4.78 -14.50
C ILE A 78 -4.05 -4.89 -15.93
N PHE A 79 -4.59 -3.79 -16.48
CA PHE A 79 -5.16 -3.76 -17.84
C PHE A 79 -4.13 -3.53 -18.96
N ASN A 80 -3.00 -2.86 -18.69
CA ASN A 80 -2.03 -2.51 -19.74
C ASN A 80 -1.14 -3.67 -20.22
N PHE A 81 -1.07 -4.77 -19.45
CA PHE A 81 -0.28 -5.96 -19.82
C PHE A 81 -1.11 -7.08 -20.44
N CYS A 82 -2.43 -6.88 -20.59
CA CYS A 82 -3.33 -7.88 -21.16
C CYS A 82 -3.30 -7.77 -22.69
N SER A 83 -2.69 -8.74 -23.37
CA SER A 83 -2.51 -8.75 -24.84
C SER A 83 -3.82 -8.75 -25.65
N ASN A 84 -4.98 -8.92 -25.00
CA ASN A 84 -6.29 -8.94 -25.66
C ASN A 84 -7.35 -8.21 -24.79
N PRO A 85 -7.51 -6.88 -24.94
CA PRO A 85 -8.44 -6.06 -24.16
C PRO A 85 -9.92 -6.48 -24.28
N SER A 86 -10.26 -7.17 -25.37
CA SER A 86 -11.61 -7.61 -25.74
C SER A 86 -12.11 -8.85 -25.00
N LEU A 87 -11.21 -9.69 -24.45
CA LEU A 87 -11.57 -10.92 -23.73
C LEU A 87 -11.78 -10.70 -22.22
N PHE A 88 -11.46 -9.50 -21.73
CA PHE A 88 -11.64 -9.13 -20.34
C PHE A 88 -13.00 -8.46 -20.16
N SER A 89 -14.01 -9.31 -19.89
CA SER A 89 -15.38 -8.90 -19.61
C SER A 89 -15.44 -7.74 -18.60
N ALA A 90 -16.45 -6.89 -18.75
CA ALA A 90 -16.82 -5.83 -17.80
C ALA A 90 -16.86 -6.30 -16.32
N LEU A 91 -17.00 -7.61 -16.07
CA LEU A 91 -16.94 -8.24 -14.76
C LEU A 91 -15.57 -8.10 -14.08
N TYR A 92 -14.45 -8.30 -14.77
CA TYR A 92 -13.11 -8.22 -14.16
C TYR A 92 -12.71 -6.76 -13.87
N ARG A 93 -13.17 -5.82 -14.71
CA ARG A 93 -13.03 -4.37 -14.50
C ARG A 93 -13.88 -3.85 -13.34
N ARG A 94 -15.01 -4.51 -13.04
CA ARG A 94 -15.86 -4.24 -11.87
C ARG A 94 -15.22 -4.78 -10.59
N TRP A 95 -14.59 -5.95 -10.66
CA TRP A 95 -13.99 -6.67 -9.53
C TRP A 95 -12.81 -5.93 -8.89
N LEU A 96 -11.91 -5.38 -9.69
CA LEU A 96 -10.73 -4.67 -9.19
C LEU A 96 -11.06 -3.30 -8.54
N ARG A 97 -12.22 -2.70 -8.86
CA ARG A 97 -12.67 -1.42 -8.27
C ARG A 97 -13.11 -1.53 -6.81
N THR A 98 -13.16 -2.73 -6.25
CA THR A 98 -13.57 -2.98 -4.86
C THR A 98 -12.44 -3.54 -4.00
N ILE A 99 -11.27 -3.83 -4.58
CA ILE A 99 -10.16 -4.42 -3.83
C ILE A 99 -9.44 -3.33 -3.03
N SER A 100 -9.43 -3.50 -1.72
CA SER A 100 -8.69 -2.62 -0.82
C SER A 100 -7.20 -2.94 -0.82
N VAL A 101 -6.39 -1.93 -0.54
CA VAL A 101 -4.93 -2.04 -0.53
C VAL A 101 -4.42 -1.87 0.90
N ILE A 102 -3.69 -2.86 1.39
CA ILE A 102 -2.89 -2.75 2.61
C ILE A 102 -1.52 -2.23 2.19
N LEU A 103 -1.17 -1.01 2.61
CA LEU A 103 0.04 -0.32 2.21
C LEU A 103 1.11 -0.46 3.29
N PHE A 104 2.18 -1.20 2.98
CA PHE A 104 3.36 -1.32 3.82
C PHE A 104 4.40 -0.27 3.44
N LEU A 105 4.52 0.75 4.27
CA LEU A 105 5.59 1.74 4.27
C LEU A 105 6.81 1.11 4.95
N ASN A 106 7.55 0.28 4.22
CA ASN A 106 8.62 -0.56 4.74
C ASN A 106 9.97 0.17 4.82
N LYS A 107 10.91 -0.42 5.55
CA LYS A 107 12.28 0.07 5.80
C LYS A 107 12.32 1.35 6.63
N GLN A 108 11.46 1.41 7.65
CA GLN A 108 11.40 2.53 8.59
C GLN A 108 12.70 2.69 9.40
N ASP A 109 13.36 1.59 9.73
CA ASP A 109 14.70 1.53 10.32
C ASP A 109 15.72 2.32 9.48
N LEU A 110 15.81 1.98 8.19
CA LEU A 110 16.74 2.64 7.27
C LEU A 110 16.33 4.08 6.95
N LEU A 111 15.04 4.41 7.01
CA LEU A 111 14.56 5.78 6.85
C LEU A 111 15.01 6.63 8.05
N ALA A 112 14.82 6.12 9.28
CA ALA A 112 15.22 6.80 10.50
C ALA A 112 16.73 7.09 10.53
N GLU A 113 17.55 6.09 10.21
CA GLU A 113 19.01 6.25 10.11
C GLU A 113 19.40 7.33 9.10
N LYS A 114 18.75 7.34 7.93
CA LYS A 114 19.09 8.26 6.85
C LYS A 114 18.68 9.70 7.15
N VAL A 115 17.49 9.90 7.74
CA VAL A 115 17.02 11.20 8.20
C VAL A 115 17.96 11.74 9.29
N LYS A 116 18.30 10.90 10.28
CA LYS A 116 19.22 11.26 11.36
C LYS A 116 20.62 11.62 10.86
N ALA A 117 21.11 10.94 9.82
CA ALA A 117 22.43 11.21 9.26
C ALA A 117 22.52 12.58 8.55
N GLY A 118 21.40 13.13 8.07
CA GLY A 118 21.34 14.46 7.43
C GLY A 118 22.10 14.60 6.11
N LYS A 119 22.69 13.52 5.56
CA LYS A 119 23.53 13.55 4.35
C LYS A 119 22.74 13.70 3.05
N SER A 120 21.49 13.26 3.04
CA SER A 120 20.60 13.33 1.86
C SER A 120 19.23 13.79 2.33
N ARG A 121 18.90 15.05 2.08
CA ARG A 121 17.66 15.64 2.56
C ARG A 121 16.51 15.25 1.64
N ILE A 122 15.31 15.11 2.20
CA ILE A 122 14.15 14.65 1.42
C ILE A 122 13.74 15.70 0.39
N GLU A 123 13.83 16.98 0.76
CA GLU A 123 13.49 18.13 -0.09
C GLU A 123 14.34 18.24 -1.37
N ASP A 124 15.56 17.68 -1.38
CA ASP A 124 16.40 17.64 -2.59
C ASP A 124 15.81 16.69 -3.66
N TYR A 125 14.95 15.75 -3.24
CA TYR A 125 14.30 14.77 -4.11
C TYR A 125 12.80 14.99 -4.22
N PHE A 126 12.15 15.52 -3.18
CA PHE A 126 10.71 15.80 -3.09
C PHE A 126 10.53 17.24 -2.55
N PRO A 127 10.62 18.28 -3.42
CA PRO A 127 10.60 19.69 -3.01
C PRO A 127 9.38 20.09 -2.17
N GLU A 128 8.23 19.43 -2.39
CA GLU A 128 7.00 19.58 -1.62
C GLU A 128 7.19 19.30 -0.12
N TYR A 129 8.22 18.53 0.26
CA TYR A 129 8.57 18.26 1.65
C TYR A 129 8.94 19.53 2.41
N ILE A 130 9.41 20.61 1.76
CA ILE A 130 9.77 21.87 2.43
C ILE A 130 8.58 22.45 3.19
N HIS A 131 7.39 22.38 2.60
CA HIS A 131 6.17 22.97 3.15
C HIS A 131 5.32 21.99 3.95
N TYR A 132 5.73 20.71 3.98
CA TYR A 132 4.99 19.68 4.71
C TYR A 132 5.04 19.91 6.22
N GLN A 133 3.92 19.70 6.90
CA GLN A 133 3.83 19.71 8.36
C GLN A 133 3.33 18.37 8.84
N THR A 134 3.88 17.90 9.96
CA THR A 134 3.42 16.69 10.61
C THR A 134 1.94 16.83 10.95
N PRO A 135 1.09 15.86 10.59
CA PRO A 135 -0.33 16.01 10.77
C PRO A 135 -0.70 15.84 12.25
N PRO A 136 -1.81 16.44 12.72
CA PRO A 136 -2.18 16.41 14.14
C PRO A 136 -2.49 15.01 14.70
N ASP A 137 -2.87 14.09 13.83
CA ASP A 137 -3.16 12.69 14.15
C ASP A 137 -1.90 11.79 14.13
N ALA A 138 -0.70 12.38 13.98
CA ALA A 138 0.53 11.62 14.00
C ALA A 138 0.78 10.98 15.38
N VAL A 139 1.09 9.69 15.35
CA VAL A 139 1.45 8.90 16.53
C VAL A 139 2.96 8.96 16.69
N PHE A 140 3.40 9.24 17.90
CA PHE A 140 4.81 9.35 18.27
C PHE A 140 5.18 8.15 19.12
N ASP A 141 5.94 7.21 18.55
CA ASP A 141 6.47 6.11 19.34
C ASP A 141 7.65 6.60 20.19
N PRO A 142 7.81 6.09 21.43
CA PRO A 142 8.91 6.49 22.30
C PRO A 142 10.27 6.31 21.62
N GLY A 143 11.05 7.39 21.54
CA GLY A 143 12.40 7.39 20.96
C GLY A 143 12.48 7.80 19.48
N GLU A 144 11.36 8.06 18.81
CA GLU A 144 11.34 8.62 17.46
C GLU A 144 11.63 10.12 17.46
N SER A 145 12.49 10.60 16.55
CA SER A 145 12.78 12.03 16.42
C SER A 145 11.68 12.75 15.62
N PRO A 146 11.37 14.03 15.90
CA PRO A 146 10.36 14.79 15.16
C PRO A 146 10.60 14.83 13.65
N GLU A 147 11.87 14.87 13.22
CA GLU A 147 12.27 14.87 11.82
C GLU A 147 11.94 13.54 11.14
N PHE A 148 12.15 12.43 11.84
CA PHE A 148 11.79 11.10 11.35
C PHE A 148 10.26 10.93 11.26
N ILE A 149 9.51 11.39 12.27
CA ILE A 149 8.04 11.40 12.23
C ILE A 149 7.56 12.18 11.00
N ARG A 150 8.06 13.41 10.83
CA ARG A 150 7.69 14.25 9.69
C ARG A 150 8.00 13.57 8.36
N ALA A 151 9.15 12.91 8.24
CA ALA A 151 9.56 12.18 7.05
C ALA A 151 8.64 10.97 6.75
N LYS A 152 8.36 10.11 7.73
CA LYS A 152 7.53 8.92 7.50
C LYS A 152 6.08 9.31 7.15
N TYR A 153 5.54 10.32 7.82
CA TYR A 153 4.18 10.83 7.55
C TYR A 153 4.08 11.55 6.21
N PHE A 154 5.10 12.30 5.79
CA PHE A 154 5.15 12.86 4.44
C PHE A 154 5.00 11.77 3.37
N ILE A 155 5.81 10.71 3.48
CA ILE A 155 5.77 9.61 2.51
C ILE A 155 4.40 8.91 2.56
N ARG A 156 3.84 8.66 3.75
CA ARG A 156 2.47 8.13 3.90
C ARG A 156 1.46 8.98 3.12
N ASP A 157 1.51 10.29 3.29
CA ASP A 157 0.54 11.21 2.72
C ASP A 157 0.67 11.35 1.21
N GLU A 158 1.85 11.17 0.62
CA GLU A 158 2.02 11.06 -0.83
C GLU A 158 1.22 9.88 -1.41
N PHE A 159 1.22 8.73 -0.74
CA PHE A 159 0.39 7.58 -1.14
C PHE A 159 -1.09 7.80 -0.84
N LEU A 160 -1.44 8.37 0.31
CA LEU A 160 -2.83 8.62 0.65
C LEU A 160 -3.49 9.65 -0.27
N ARG A 161 -2.73 10.65 -0.73
CA ARG A 161 -3.22 11.61 -1.74
C ARG A 161 -3.68 10.90 -3.02
N ILE A 162 -2.99 9.84 -3.42
CA ILE A 162 -3.37 9.02 -4.57
C ILE A 162 -4.67 8.26 -4.26
N SER A 163 -4.79 7.66 -3.08
CA SER A 163 -5.95 6.84 -2.75
C SER A 163 -7.23 7.66 -2.54
N THR A 164 -7.13 8.86 -1.96
CA THR A 164 -8.27 9.73 -1.69
C THR A 164 -8.75 10.51 -2.93
N ALA A 165 -7.93 10.62 -3.98
CA ALA A 165 -8.28 11.38 -5.18
C ALA A 165 -9.44 10.77 -6.00
N SER A 166 -9.65 9.45 -5.93
CA SER A 166 -10.63 8.74 -6.78
C SER A 166 -12.05 8.71 -6.20
N GLY A 167 -12.23 9.03 -4.92
CA GLY A 167 -13.50 9.45 -4.30
C GLY A 167 -14.72 8.51 -4.34
N ASP A 168 -14.62 7.28 -4.86
CA ASP A 168 -15.80 6.43 -5.07
C ASP A 168 -16.23 5.63 -3.82
N GLY A 169 -15.42 5.65 -2.75
CA GLY A 169 -15.70 4.98 -1.47
C GLY A 169 -15.75 3.45 -1.55
N LYS A 170 -15.37 2.85 -2.68
CA LYS A 170 -15.55 1.41 -2.93
C LYS A 170 -14.38 0.56 -2.45
N HIS A 171 -13.24 1.15 -2.18
CA HIS A 171 -12.07 0.47 -1.64
C HIS A 171 -11.26 1.44 -0.78
N TYR A 172 -10.51 0.90 0.17
CA TYR A 172 -9.74 1.69 1.13
C TYR A 172 -8.25 1.37 1.05
N CYS A 173 -7.45 2.32 1.51
CA CYS A 173 -6.01 2.15 1.71
C CYS A 173 -5.75 2.06 3.22
N TYR A 174 -5.08 0.99 3.66
CA TYR A 174 -4.72 0.74 5.06
C TYR A 174 -3.19 0.89 5.21
N PRO A 175 -2.69 2.10 5.56
CA PRO A 175 -1.26 2.35 5.67
C PRO A 175 -0.68 1.81 7.00
N HIS A 176 0.45 1.10 6.90
CA HIS A 176 1.23 0.62 8.03
C HIS A 176 2.70 0.98 7.86
N PHE A 177 3.28 1.57 8.89
CA PHE A 177 4.73 1.71 9.01
C PHE A 177 5.33 0.37 9.43
N THR A 178 6.22 -0.19 8.62
CA THR A 178 6.75 -1.54 8.85
C THR A 178 8.27 -1.58 8.77
N CYS A 179 8.86 -2.53 9.48
CA CYS A 179 10.24 -2.96 9.29
C CYS A 179 10.25 -4.47 9.02
N ALA A 180 11.24 -4.96 8.29
CA ALA A 180 11.35 -6.38 7.95
C ALA A 180 11.50 -7.29 9.20
N VAL A 181 11.97 -6.74 10.32
CA VAL A 181 12.09 -7.47 11.60
C VAL A 181 10.85 -7.32 12.50
N ASP A 182 9.84 -6.57 12.06
CA ASP A 182 8.60 -6.40 12.82
C ASP A 182 7.73 -7.66 12.72
N THR A 183 7.72 -8.44 13.80
CA THR A 183 6.95 -9.70 13.92
C THR A 183 5.44 -9.47 13.97
N GLU A 184 5.00 -8.23 14.17
CA GLU A 184 3.59 -7.87 14.28
C GLU A 184 2.93 -7.58 12.93
N ASN A 185 3.71 -7.51 11.84
CA ASN A 185 3.21 -7.25 10.49
C ASN A 185 2.10 -8.22 10.07
N ILE A 186 2.23 -9.51 10.41
CA ILE A 186 1.22 -10.52 10.08
C ILE A 186 -0.10 -10.24 10.83
N ARG A 187 -0.05 -9.84 12.10
CA ARG A 187 -1.26 -9.52 12.86
C ARG A 187 -1.95 -8.28 12.31
N ARG A 188 -1.20 -7.25 11.92
CA ARG A 188 -1.75 -6.05 11.28
C ARG A 188 -2.51 -6.41 10.00
N VAL A 189 -1.88 -7.19 9.12
CA VAL A 189 -2.53 -7.71 7.88
C VAL A 189 -3.80 -8.47 8.21
N PHE A 190 -3.77 -9.36 9.20
CA PHE A 190 -4.94 -10.14 9.58
C PHE A 190 -6.10 -9.25 10.07
N ASN A 191 -5.80 -8.21 10.86
CA ASN A 191 -6.79 -7.27 11.34
C ASN A 191 -7.39 -6.43 10.20
N ASP A 192 -6.57 -5.96 9.26
CA ASP A 192 -7.07 -5.22 8.10
C ASP A 192 -7.94 -6.11 7.21
N CYS A 193 -7.51 -7.35 6.95
CA CYS A 193 -8.30 -8.31 6.19
C CYS A 193 -9.66 -8.56 6.86
N ARG A 194 -9.70 -8.63 8.20
CA ARG A 194 -10.96 -8.73 8.95
C ARG A 194 -11.86 -7.50 8.71
N ASP A 195 -11.33 -6.29 8.80
CA ASP A 195 -12.09 -5.06 8.55
C ASP A 195 -12.58 -4.99 7.09
N ILE A 196 -11.72 -5.33 6.13
CA ILE A 196 -12.08 -5.40 4.70
C ILE A 196 -13.25 -6.37 4.48
N ILE A 197 -13.17 -7.59 5.00
CA ILE A 197 -14.23 -8.60 4.87
C ILE A 197 -15.52 -8.13 5.55
N GLN A 198 -15.42 -7.54 6.75
CA GLN A 198 -16.58 -7.01 7.46
C GLN A 198 -17.27 -5.88 6.68
N ARG A 199 -16.51 -4.94 6.13
CA ARG A 199 -17.05 -3.85 5.29
C ARG A 199 -17.66 -4.37 3.99
N MET A 200 -17.04 -5.38 3.38
CA MET A 200 -17.59 -6.05 2.20
C MET A 200 -18.96 -6.67 2.51
N HIS A 201 -19.09 -7.39 3.63
CA HIS A 201 -20.37 -7.95 4.07
C HIS A 201 -21.41 -6.85 4.36
N LEU A 202 -21.05 -5.80 5.10
CA LEU A 202 -22.00 -4.72 5.44
C LEU A 202 -22.54 -3.98 4.19
N ARG A 203 -21.70 -3.73 3.18
CA ARG A 203 -22.16 -3.14 1.92
C ARG A 203 -23.09 -4.05 1.12
N GLN A 204 -22.89 -5.37 1.19
CA GLN A 204 -23.77 -6.33 0.54
C GLN A 204 -25.21 -6.27 1.09
N TYR A 205 -25.38 -5.81 2.33
CA TYR A 205 -26.67 -5.64 2.99
C TYR A 205 -27.17 -4.17 3.04
N GLU A 206 -26.58 -3.25 2.27
CA GLU A 206 -26.95 -1.81 2.22
C GLU A 206 -26.89 -1.09 3.59
N LEU A 207 -26.07 -1.59 4.52
CA LEU A 207 -25.89 -0.98 5.85
C LEU A 207 -24.81 0.14 5.87
N LEU A 208 -24.23 0.47 4.70
CA LEU A 208 -23.17 1.46 4.48
C LEU A 208 -23.38 2.22 3.17
#